data_AF-A0A653BH40-F1
#
_entry.id   AF-A0A653BH40-F1
#
_cell.length_a   1.000
_cell.length_b   1.000
_cell.length_c   1.000
_cell.angle_alpha   90.00
_cell.angle_beta   90.00
_cell.angle_gamma   90.00
#
_symmetry.space_group_name_H-M   'P 1'
#
loop_
_entity.id
_entity.type
_entity.pdbx_description
1 polymer ?
#
loop_
_entity_poly.entity_id
_entity_poly.type
_entity_poly.pdbx_seq_one_letter_code
_entity_poly.pdbx_strand_id
1 'polypeptide(L)'
;MAAAVIVTIVSGVRRYYHCPTVPALAVLFLMVASFSTVRSQNNDQRKAKEDNKNEEFVCPIATGNGNYADPATCKRFYQCVDGYPYVNRCPSGLYFDDVSKYCTFKNEARCGPVATTQAPITEPPTDLAVKCDSGQCQLPYCFCSKDGTLIPGGLKPEDTPQMILMTFDGAVNLNNYEHYRKVFNHKRHNPNGCEIKGTFFVSHEYSNYHMIQELAHEGHEVAVETISQQSGLENKGYEEWVAEMVGMRDILKHLANISKSEVVGMRAPFLKPGRNTQYKVLEEFGFIYDSSIGVPALPIPVWPYT
;
A
#
# COMPACT_ATOMS: atom_id res chain seq x y z
N MET A 1 -9.18 21.35 9.21
CA MET A 1 -8.93 20.18 8.31
C MET A 1 -9.89 19.08 8.73
N ALA A 2 -10.47 18.33 7.80
CA ALA A 2 -11.34 17.22 8.15
C ALA A 2 -10.48 16.04 8.63
N ALA A 3 -10.69 15.58 9.87
CA ALA A 3 -10.13 14.30 10.30
C ALA A 3 -10.87 13.20 9.52
N ALA A 4 -10.15 12.51 8.63
CA ALA A 4 -10.68 11.37 7.91
C ALA A 4 -10.82 10.20 8.89
N VAL A 5 -12.02 10.01 9.45
CA VAL A 5 -12.33 8.81 10.24
C VAL A 5 -12.47 7.64 9.27
N ILE A 6 -11.37 6.94 9.03
CA ILE A 6 -11.39 5.72 8.24
C ILE A 6 -11.97 4.62 9.14
N VAL A 7 -13.23 4.31 8.89
CA VAL A 7 -13.96 3.18 9.48
C VAL A 7 -13.70 1.95 8.60
N THR A 8 -12.65 1.20 8.92
CA THR A 8 -12.39 -0.06 8.22
C THR A 8 -13.24 -1.15 8.87
N ILE A 9 -14.28 -1.59 8.15
CA ILE A 9 -15.08 -2.76 8.53
C ILE A 9 -14.24 -4.00 8.21
N VAL A 10 -13.83 -4.75 9.24
CA VAL A 10 -12.98 -5.94 9.12
C VAL A 10 -13.72 -7.17 9.64
N SER A 11 -13.56 -8.30 8.94
CA SER A 11 -14.44 -9.47 8.93
C SER A 11 -15.28 -9.80 10.19
N GLY A 12 -14.75 -10.24 11.34
CA GLY A 12 -13.38 -10.52 11.78
C GLY A 12 -13.30 -11.82 12.63
N VAL A 13 -12.12 -12.45 12.75
CA VAL A 13 -11.91 -13.67 13.58
C VAL A 13 -11.30 -13.30 14.92
N ARG A 14 -11.66 -14.03 16.00
CA ARG A 14 -11.18 -13.82 17.37
C ARG A 14 -9.64 -13.78 17.48
N ARG A 15 -9.04 -12.58 17.38
CA ARG A 15 -7.92 -12.23 18.26
C ARG A 15 -8.51 -11.92 19.63
N TYR A 16 -8.26 -12.82 20.58
CA TYR A 16 -8.63 -12.61 21.97
C TYR A 16 -7.78 -11.46 22.55
N TYR A 17 -8.37 -10.27 22.69
CA TYR A 17 -8.02 -9.43 23.83
C TYR A 17 -8.18 -10.30 25.08
N HIS A 18 -7.10 -10.50 25.82
CA HIS A 18 -7.00 -11.56 26.81
C HIS A 18 -7.97 -11.34 27.97
N CYS A 19 -9.03 -12.14 28.00
CA CYS A 19 -9.89 -12.35 29.16
C CYS A 19 -10.02 -13.87 29.34
N PRO A 20 -9.69 -14.44 30.52
CA PRO A 20 -9.46 -15.88 30.62
C PRO A 20 -10.77 -16.68 30.79
N THR A 21 -11.02 -17.67 29.92
CA THR A 21 -11.13 -19.11 30.29
C THR A 21 -11.71 -20.05 29.20
N VAL A 22 -10.96 -21.15 28.96
CA VAL A 22 -11.38 -22.54 28.67
C VAL A 22 -11.89 -22.95 27.24
N PRO A 23 -11.53 -24.15 26.70
CA PRO A 23 -11.72 -24.51 25.28
C PRO A 23 -12.47 -25.85 24.99
N ALA A 24 -12.81 -26.11 23.72
CA ALA A 24 -13.15 -27.43 23.11
C ALA A 24 -13.44 -27.22 21.59
N LEU A 25 -13.37 -28.19 20.66
CA LEU A 25 -12.56 -29.41 20.46
C LEU A 25 -12.69 -29.79 18.96
N ALA A 26 -11.73 -30.54 18.40
CA ALA A 26 -11.66 -30.81 16.96
C ALA A 26 -12.52 -31.99 16.46
N VAL A 27 -12.91 -31.99 15.17
CA VAL A 27 -13.24 -33.20 14.39
C VAL A 27 -12.67 -33.08 12.97
N LEU A 28 -12.10 -34.18 12.47
CA LEU A 28 -11.43 -34.36 11.19
C LEU A 28 -12.31 -35.21 10.26
N PHE A 29 -12.31 -34.98 8.94
CA PHE A 29 -12.74 -36.00 7.97
C PHE A 29 -11.97 -35.95 6.65
N LEU A 30 -11.61 -37.15 6.16
CA LEU A 30 -10.92 -37.44 4.90
C LEU A 30 -11.94 -37.87 3.82
N MET A 31 -11.65 -37.63 2.54
CA MET A 31 -11.48 -38.70 1.53
C MET A 31 -11.19 -38.20 0.09
N VAL A 32 -10.39 -39.01 -0.60
CA VAL A 32 -9.93 -39.01 -2.02
C VAL A 32 -11.12 -39.05 -3.01
N ALA A 33 -11.13 -38.50 -4.24
CA ALA A 33 -10.53 -39.00 -5.51
C ALA A 33 -11.27 -38.35 -6.74
N SER A 34 -10.92 -38.46 -8.04
CA SER A 34 -9.67 -38.60 -8.84
C SER A 34 -10.00 -38.54 -10.37
N PHE A 35 -9.02 -38.23 -11.24
CA PHE A 35 -9.05 -38.36 -12.74
C PHE A 35 -10.00 -37.40 -13.53
N SER A 36 -9.78 -36.97 -14.80
CA SER A 36 -8.65 -37.05 -15.76
C SER A 36 -8.81 -36.06 -16.96
N THR A 37 -7.68 -35.54 -17.50
CA THR A 37 -7.32 -35.21 -18.93
C THR A 37 -8.41 -34.87 -19.99
N VAL A 38 -8.31 -33.91 -20.94
CA VAL A 38 -7.41 -33.74 -22.14
C VAL A 38 -7.74 -32.35 -22.78
N ARG A 39 -6.82 -31.38 -22.99
CA ARG A 39 -5.95 -31.01 -24.16
C ARG A 39 -6.60 -30.54 -25.49
N SER A 40 -6.19 -29.34 -25.97
CA SER A 40 -5.82 -28.89 -27.35
C SER A 40 -6.22 -27.41 -27.55
N GLN A 41 -5.35 -26.41 -27.74
CA GLN A 41 -4.30 -26.13 -28.75
C GLN A 41 -4.80 -25.81 -30.19
N ASN A 42 -4.65 -24.53 -30.56
CA ASN A 42 -4.13 -23.92 -31.82
C ASN A 42 -4.81 -22.54 -32.02
N ASN A 43 -4.18 -21.37 -32.09
CA ASN A 43 -2.88 -20.92 -32.66
C ASN A 43 -2.88 -20.84 -34.19
N ASP A 44 -2.88 -19.64 -34.75
CA ASP A 44 -2.44 -19.36 -36.13
C ASP A 44 -1.83 -17.95 -36.23
N GLN A 45 -0.72 -17.82 -36.95
CA GLN A 45 0.03 -16.59 -37.18
C GLN A 45 0.10 -16.30 -38.68
N ARG A 46 -0.08 -15.06 -39.11
CA ARG A 46 0.35 -14.63 -40.47
C ARG A 46 1.10 -13.31 -40.47
N LYS A 47 2.07 -13.22 -41.38
CA LYS A 47 3.20 -12.29 -41.34
C LYS A 47 3.16 -11.31 -42.52
N ALA A 48 3.54 -10.08 -42.22
CA ALA A 48 4.02 -8.95 -43.03
C ALA A 48 4.19 -9.05 -44.57
N LYS A 49 4.02 -7.89 -45.23
CA LYS A 49 4.86 -7.45 -46.37
C LYS A 49 4.97 -5.92 -46.43
N GLU A 50 6.13 -5.40 -46.82
CA GLU A 50 6.50 -3.97 -46.87
C GLU A 50 6.36 -3.34 -48.26
N ASP A 51 6.28 -1.99 -48.36
CA ASP A 51 7.16 -1.23 -49.28
C ASP A 51 7.19 0.32 -49.05
N ASN A 52 8.39 0.84 -48.74
CA ASN A 52 9.06 2.10 -49.15
C ASN A 52 8.49 3.55 -48.93
N LYS A 53 9.16 4.27 -48.00
CA LYS A 53 9.60 5.70 -48.04
C LYS A 53 8.60 6.86 -48.28
N ASN A 54 8.03 7.33 -47.16
CA ASN A 54 8.69 8.44 -46.45
C ASN A 54 9.30 7.87 -45.15
N GLU A 55 10.26 8.53 -44.51
CA GLU A 55 10.69 8.14 -43.15
C GLU A 55 9.62 8.58 -42.14
N GLU A 56 8.53 7.81 -42.12
CA GLU A 56 7.48 7.91 -41.13
C GLU A 56 8.03 7.44 -39.77
N PHE A 57 7.92 8.28 -38.76
CA PHE A 57 8.44 7.99 -37.42
C PHE A 57 7.73 6.76 -36.84
N VAL A 58 8.46 5.68 -36.60
CA VAL A 58 7.90 4.45 -36.01
C VAL A 58 8.05 4.50 -34.49
N CYS A 59 6.96 4.21 -33.78
CA CYS A 59 6.93 4.18 -32.32
C CYS A 59 7.84 3.08 -31.74
N PRO A 60 8.72 3.40 -30.75
CA PRO A 60 9.60 2.41 -30.13
C PRO A 60 8.86 1.30 -29.39
N ILE A 61 8.88 0.09 -29.95
CA ILE A 61 8.20 -1.11 -29.40
C ILE A 61 8.68 -1.44 -27.97
N ALA A 62 9.96 -1.18 -27.67
CA ALA A 62 10.57 -1.49 -26.37
C ALA A 62 10.13 -0.55 -25.23
N THR A 63 9.71 0.68 -25.54
CA THR A 63 9.40 1.72 -24.54
C THR A 63 7.90 2.05 -24.48
N GLY A 64 7.14 1.73 -25.53
CA GLY A 64 5.67 1.78 -25.53
C GLY A 64 5.09 3.19 -25.69
N ASN A 65 3.93 3.44 -25.06
CA ASN A 65 3.18 4.68 -25.20
C ASN A 65 3.90 5.84 -24.49
N GLY A 66 3.97 7.01 -25.12
CA GLY A 66 4.71 8.16 -24.58
C GLY A 66 5.07 9.22 -25.62
N ASN A 67 5.79 10.27 -25.20
CA ASN A 67 6.29 11.32 -26.09
C ASN A 67 7.76 11.06 -26.47
N TYR A 68 8.11 11.34 -27.73
CA TYR A 68 9.41 11.08 -28.33
C TYR A 68 9.84 12.26 -29.19
N ALA A 69 11.12 12.65 -29.15
CA ALA A 69 11.62 13.73 -29.98
C ALA A 69 11.50 13.43 -31.48
N ASP A 70 11.14 14.45 -32.25
CA ASP A 70 11.28 14.41 -33.70
C ASP A 70 12.77 14.62 -34.08
N PRO A 71 13.41 13.67 -34.80
CA PRO A 71 14.76 13.83 -35.31
C PRO A 71 14.97 15.07 -36.18
N ALA A 72 13.92 15.54 -36.88
CA ALA A 72 14.02 16.64 -37.82
C ALA A 72 13.82 18.04 -37.19
N THR A 73 13.09 18.18 -36.08
CA THR A 73 12.93 19.47 -35.40
C THR A 73 12.39 19.40 -33.98
N CYS A 74 13.08 20.08 -33.07
CA CYS A 74 12.71 20.17 -31.65
C CYS A 74 11.51 21.10 -31.38
N LYS A 75 10.86 21.66 -32.40
CA LYS A 75 9.56 22.34 -32.25
C LYS A 75 8.36 21.38 -32.35
N ARG A 76 8.63 20.10 -32.62
CA ARG A 76 7.66 19.02 -32.78
C ARG A 76 8.15 17.79 -32.02
N PHE A 77 7.21 16.94 -31.67
CA PHE A 77 7.46 15.63 -31.06
C PHE A 77 6.40 14.65 -31.56
N TYR A 78 6.68 13.36 -31.41
CA TYR A 78 5.74 12.29 -31.70
C TYR A 78 5.18 11.75 -30.39
N GLN A 79 3.86 11.68 -30.29
CA GLN A 79 3.18 10.97 -29.22
C GLN A 79 2.78 9.60 -29.73
N CYS A 80 3.22 8.53 -29.07
CA CYS A 80 2.86 7.17 -29.42
C CYS A 80 1.70 6.69 -28.55
N VAL A 81 0.65 6.20 -29.18
CA VAL A 81 -0.47 5.52 -28.52
C VAL A 81 -0.74 4.22 -29.27
N ASP A 82 -0.60 3.10 -28.57
CA ASP A 82 -0.81 1.73 -29.03
C ASP A 82 -0.05 1.39 -30.32
N GLY A 83 1.17 1.91 -30.42
CA GLY A 83 2.08 1.76 -31.55
C GLY A 83 1.91 2.81 -32.67
N TYR A 84 0.87 3.65 -32.62
CA TYR A 84 0.61 4.66 -33.65
C TYR A 84 1.21 6.03 -33.31
N PRO A 85 1.94 6.67 -34.26
CA PRO A 85 2.62 7.95 -34.05
C PRO A 85 1.72 9.16 -34.37
N TYR A 86 1.54 10.05 -33.40
CA TYR A 86 0.81 11.30 -33.55
C TYR A 86 1.76 12.50 -33.50
N VAL A 87 1.82 13.26 -34.59
CA VAL A 87 2.65 14.48 -34.69
C VAL A 87 2.04 15.60 -33.84
N ASN A 88 2.78 16.05 -32.84
CA ASN A 88 2.43 17.20 -32.01
C ASN A 88 3.45 18.34 -32.17
N ARG A 89 3.03 19.59 -31.94
CA ARG A 89 3.90 20.77 -31.94
C ARG A 89 3.97 21.35 -30.53
N CYS A 90 5.16 21.80 -30.13
CA CYS A 90 5.31 22.55 -28.90
C CYS A 90 4.60 23.91 -28.99
N PRO A 91 4.05 24.43 -27.89
CA PRO A 91 3.51 25.80 -27.83
C PRO A 91 4.53 26.85 -28.27
N SER A 92 4.05 28.00 -28.74
CA SER A 92 4.87 29.08 -29.30
C SER A 92 6.04 29.47 -28.41
N GLY A 93 7.27 29.27 -28.90
CA GLY A 93 8.52 29.61 -28.21
C GLY A 93 9.17 28.43 -27.46
N LEU A 94 8.46 27.32 -27.25
CA LEU A 94 8.97 26.13 -26.57
C LEU A 94 9.55 25.09 -27.53
N TYR A 95 10.42 24.24 -26.98
CA TYR A 95 11.17 23.19 -27.66
C TYR A 95 11.06 21.89 -26.83
N PHE A 96 10.91 20.75 -27.50
CA PHE A 96 10.81 19.45 -26.84
C PHE A 96 12.15 19.02 -26.24
N ASP A 97 12.13 18.64 -24.98
CA ASP A 97 13.26 18.06 -24.24
C ASP A 97 13.13 16.54 -24.22
N ASP A 98 14.02 15.84 -24.93
CA ASP A 98 13.93 14.39 -25.06
C ASP A 98 14.33 13.61 -23.81
N VAL A 99 14.85 14.27 -22.77
CA VAL A 99 15.07 13.60 -21.48
C VAL A 99 13.83 13.71 -20.59
N SER A 100 13.24 14.89 -20.48
CA SER A 100 12.08 15.12 -19.60
C SER A 100 10.72 14.84 -20.27
N LYS A 101 10.71 14.62 -21.59
CA LYS A 101 9.54 14.29 -22.44
C LYS A 101 8.42 15.34 -22.47
N TYR A 102 8.76 16.62 -22.22
CA TYR A 102 7.86 17.78 -22.34
C TYR A 102 8.52 18.95 -23.10
N CYS A 103 7.72 19.95 -23.48
CA CYS A 103 8.19 21.16 -24.13
C CYS A 103 8.64 22.22 -23.11
N THR A 104 9.90 22.67 -23.18
CA THR A 104 10.48 23.72 -22.31
C THR A 104 11.16 24.83 -23.12
N PHE A 105 11.79 25.80 -22.46
CA PHE A 105 12.52 26.88 -23.13
C PHE A 105 13.75 26.38 -23.90
N LYS A 106 14.13 27.10 -24.97
CA LYS A 106 15.19 26.71 -25.91
C LYS A 106 16.56 26.44 -25.24
N ASN A 107 16.86 27.16 -24.17
CA ASN A 107 18.10 27.08 -23.39
C ASN A 107 18.14 25.87 -22.43
N GLU A 108 17.01 25.22 -22.18
CA GLU A 108 16.88 24.07 -21.28
C GLU A 108 16.63 22.76 -22.04
N ALA A 109 16.00 22.85 -23.21
CA ALA A 109 15.60 21.67 -23.99
C ALA A 109 16.79 20.90 -24.58
N ARG A 110 16.92 19.61 -24.22
CA ARG A 110 17.83 18.68 -24.90
C ARG A 110 17.18 18.22 -26.19
N CYS A 111 17.65 18.84 -27.27
CA CYS A 111 17.04 18.80 -28.59
C CYS A 111 17.49 17.58 -29.41
N GLY A 112 16.51 16.86 -29.96
CA GLY A 112 16.69 15.67 -30.79
C GLY A 112 16.62 14.37 -29.97
N PRO A 113 16.57 13.19 -30.61
CA PRO A 113 16.65 11.91 -29.92
C PRO A 113 17.98 11.83 -29.18
N VAL A 114 17.93 11.93 -27.85
CA VAL A 114 19.13 11.75 -27.02
C VAL A 114 19.35 10.25 -26.92
N ALA A 115 20.57 9.80 -27.25
CA ALA A 115 20.93 8.40 -27.11
C ALA A 115 20.75 7.98 -25.64
N THR A 116 19.65 7.29 -25.35
CA THR A 116 19.43 6.70 -24.04
C THR A 116 20.47 5.61 -23.86
N THR A 117 21.38 5.82 -22.89
CA THR A 117 22.02 4.70 -22.20
C THR A 117 20.90 3.73 -21.88
N GLN A 118 21.02 2.47 -22.32
CA GLN A 118 20.04 1.46 -21.98
C GLN A 118 19.85 1.51 -20.47
N ALA A 119 18.60 1.67 -20.02
CA ALA A 119 18.31 1.46 -18.61
C ALA A 119 18.93 0.10 -18.24
N PRO A 120 19.69 -0.01 -17.13
CA PRO A 120 20.25 -1.28 -16.72
C PRO A 120 19.15 -2.32 -16.83
N ILE A 121 19.45 -3.48 -17.43
CA ILE A 121 18.49 -4.58 -17.45
C ILE A 121 18.30 -4.95 -15.99
N THR A 122 17.24 -4.42 -15.37
CA THR A 122 16.87 -4.77 -14.02
C THR A 122 16.55 -6.26 -14.08
N GLU A 123 17.36 -7.07 -13.41
CA GLU A 123 17.01 -8.47 -13.20
C GLU A 123 15.58 -8.50 -12.64
N PRO A 124 14.72 -9.43 -13.10
CA PRO A 124 13.38 -9.54 -12.55
C PRO A 124 13.50 -9.63 -11.03
N PRO A 125 12.69 -8.89 -10.25
CA PRO A 125 12.91 -8.76 -8.81
C PRO A 125 13.10 -10.13 -8.17
N THR A 126 14.26 -10.35 -7.57
CA THR A 126 14.65 -11.66 -7.02
C THR A 126 13.76 -12.07 -5.84
N ASP A 127 12.99 -11.11 -5.33
CA ASP A 127 12.05 -11.17 -4.22
C ASP A 127 10.62 -10.91 -4.74
N LEU A 128 10.10 -11.84 -5.56
CA LEU A 128 8.68 -11.89 -5.92
C LEU A 128 7.98 -12.90 -5.01
N ALA A 129 7.07 -12.40 -4.18
CA ALA A 129 6.19 -13.26 -3.37
C ALA A 129 5.42 -14.24 -4.27
N VAL A 130 5.42 -15.52 -3.88
CA VAL A 130 4.61 -16.54 -4.54
C VAL A 130 3.12 -16.30 -4.30
N LYS A 131 2.27 -16.78 -5.22
CA LYS A 131 0.82 -16.75 -4.99
C LYS A 131 0.47 -17.58 -3.76
N CYS A 132 -0.52 -17.09 -2.99
CA CYS A 132 -1.02 -17.75 -1.79
C CYS A 132 -1.26 -19.26 -1.98
N ASP A 133 -0.52 -20.07 -1.20
CA ASP A 133 -0.81 -21.48 -0.95
C ASP A 133 -1.26 -21.63 0.50
N SER A 134 -2.57 -21.83 0.69
CA SER A 134 -3.19 -22.04 2.00
C SER A 134 -2.75 -23.35 2.68
N GLY A 135 -2.07 -24.26 1.97
CA GLY A 135 -1.42 -25.43 2.56
C GLY A 135 -0.13 -25.08 3.31
N GLN A 136 0.61 -24.06 2.86
CA GLN A 136 1.85 -23.60 3.50
C GLN A 136 1.61 -22.41 4.46
N CYS A 137 0.67 -21.53 4.12
CA CYS A 137 0.33 -20.36 4.92
C CYS A 137 -0.74 -20.70 5.96
N GLN A 138 -0.31 -20.97 7.20
CA GLN A 138 -1.17 -21.44 8.30
C GLN A 138 -1.17 -20.51 9.52
N LEU A 139 -2.34 -20.40 10.15
CA LEU A 139 -2.55 -19.66 11.40
C LEU A 139 -1.74 -20.31 12.56
N PRO A 140 -1.26 -19.52 13.53
CA PRO A 140 -1.52 -18.09 13.75
C PRO A 140 -0.54 -17.14 13.03
N TYR A 141 0.50 -17.68 12.36
CA TYR A 141 1.63 -16.88 11.87
C TYR A 141 1.45 -16.36 10.45
N CYS A 142 0.73 -17.10 9.60
CA CYS A 142 0.45 -16.72 8.22
C CYS A 142 -1.05 -16.85 7.95
N PHE A 143 -1.62 -15.90 7.22
CA PHE A 143 -2.96 -16.06 6.66
C PHE A 143 -3.05 -15.37 5.28
N CYS A 144 -3.49 -16.13 4.29
CA CYS A 144 -3.77 -15.63 2.95
C CYS A 144 -4.95 -16.40 2.33
N SER A 145 -5.55 -15.82 1.30
CA SER A 145 -6.45 -16.53 0.39
C SER A 145 -6.23 -16.07 -1.05
N LYS A 146 -6.76 -16.81 -2.03
CA LYS A 146 -6.47 -16.56 -3.47
C LYS A 146 -6.97 -15.21 -3.97
N ASP A 147 -8.01 -14.67 -3.34
CA ASP A 147 -8.73 -13.45 -3.68
C ASP A 147 -8.89 -12.49 -2.49
N GLY A 148 -8.41 -12.87 -1.30
CA GLY A 148 -8.54 -12.11 -0.06
C GLY A 148 -9.90 -12.22 0.64
N THR A 149 -10.89 -12.97 0.10
CA THR A 149 -12.27 -12.93 0.61
C THR A 149 -12.59 -14.00 1.66
N LEU A 150 -11.78 -15.06 1.75
CA LEU A 150 -12.06 -16.18 2.67
C LEU A 150 -11.97 -15.75 4.14
N ILE A 151 -12.92 -16.23 4.94
CA ILE A 151 -12.94 -16.02 6.39
C ILE A 151 -11.85 -16.91 7.04
N PRO A 152 -10.92 -16.36 7.84
CA PRO A 152 -9.91 -17.14 8.55
C PRO A 152 -10.53 -18.22 9.46
N GLY A 153 -9.82 -19.33 9.63
CA GLY A 153 -10.30 -20.46 10.42
C GLY A 153 -11.52 -21.21 9.85
N GLY A 154 -12.02 -20.83 8.66
CA GLY A 154 -13.14 -21.52 8.01
C GLY A 154 -14.50 -21.29 8.68
N LEU A 155 -14.65 -20.20 9.45
CA LEU A 155 -15.93 -19.81 10.03
C LEU A 155 -16.92 -19.39 8.94
N LYS A 156 -18.22 -19.57 9.22
CA LYS A 156 -19.28 -19.05 8.36
C LYS A 156 -19.54 -17.57 8.63
N PRO A 157 -20.07 -16.79 7.66
CA PRO A 157 -20.39 -15.38 7.87
C PRO A 157 -21.30 -15.13 9.08
N GLU A 158 -22.31 -15.98 9.30
CA GLU A 158 -23.24 -15.89 10.43
C GLU A 158 -22.59 -16.14 11.80
N ASP A 159 -21.50 -16.90 11.85
CA ASP A 159 -20.75 -17.23 13.06
C ASP A 159 -19.58 -16.25 13.31
N THR A 160 -19.35 -15.30 12.39
CA THR A 160 -18.17 -14.43 12.37
C THR A 160 -18.48 -13.04 12.94
N PRO A 161 -17.85 -12.62 14.07
CA PRO A 161 -18.11 -11.30 14.65
C PRO A 161 -17.69 -10.16 13.74
N GLN A 162 -18.61 -9.27 13.37
CA GLN A 162 -18.27 -8.06 12.62
C GLN A 162 -17.37 -7.14 13.46
N MET A 163 -16.10 -6.98 13.06
CA MET A 163 -15.21 -5.98 13.66
C MET A 163 -15.32 -4.66 12.90
N ILE A 164 -15.17 -3.56 13.63
CA ILE A 164 -15.14 -2.20 13.08
C ILE A 164 -13.92 -1.52 13.69
N LEU A 165 -12.93 -1.19 12.86
CA LEU A 165 -11.74 -0.45 13.28
C LEU A 165 -12.01 1.04 13.08
N MET A 166 -12.15 1.77 14.19
CA MET A 166 -12.16 3.23 14.17
C MET A 166 -10.72 3.72 14.27
N THR A 167 -10.20 4.27 13.18
CA THR A 167 -8.81 4.75 13.11
C THR A 167 -8.76 6.27 12.97
N PHE A 168 -7.77 6.90 13.62
CA PHE A 168 -7.52 8.33 13.56
C PHE A 168 -6.05 8.59 13.26
N ASP A 169 -5.80 9.45 12.27
CA ASP A 169 -4.45 9.67 11.73
C ASP A 169 -3.96 11.09 12.05
N GLY A 170 -2.65 11.21 12.23
CA GLY A 170 -1.94 12.47 12.43
C GLY A 170 -1.80 12.90 13.90
N ALA A 171 -1.68 14.21 14.11
CA ALA A 171 -1.31 14.77 15.40
C ALA A 171 -2.47 14.77 16.41
N VAL A 172 -2.22 14.27 17.63
CA VAL A 172 -3.21 14.30 18.74
C VAL A 172 -2.96 15.55 19.58
N ASN A 173 -3.92 16.47 19.65
CA ASN A 173 -3.78 17.72 20.41
C ASN A 173 -5.14 18.35 20.78
N LEU A 174 -5.11 19.54 21.38
CA LEU A 174 -6.29 20.28 21.85
C LEU A 174 -7.39 20.48 20.78
N ASN A 175 -7.07 20.42 19.47
CA ASN A 175 -8.05 20.57 18.41
C ASN A 175 -8.96 19.34 18.23
N ASN A 176 -8.50 18.15 18.60
CA ASN A 176 -9.19 16.89 18.35
C ASN A 176 -9.41 16.02 19.60
N TYR A 177 -8.63 16.22 20.66
CA TYR A 177 -8.69 15.39 21.87
C TYR A 177 -10.08 15.34 22.53
N GLU A 178 -10.73 16.49 22.68
CA GLU A 178 -12.08 16.59 23.24
C GLU A 178 -13.17 16.02 22.31
N HIS A 179 -12.86 15.75 21.03
CA HIS A 179 -13.74 14.97 20.15
C HIS A 179 -13.56 13.47 20.38
N TYR A 180 -12.32 12.99 20.58
CA TYR A 180 -12.05 11.59 20.92
C TYR A 180 -12.74 11.20 22.24
N ARG A 181 -12.61 12.02 23.30
CA ARG A 181 -13.26 11.76 24.60
C ARG A 181 -14.80 11.73 24.53
N LYS A 182 -15.42 12.44 23.57
CA LYS A 182 -16.88 12.36 23.32
C LYS A 182 -17.29 11.06 22.62
N VAL A 183 -16.39 10.44 21.85
CA VAL A 183 -16.58 9.12 21.22
C VAL A 183 -16.30 8.00 22.24
N PHE A 184 -15.19 8.08 22.97
CA PHE A 184 -14.71 7.08 23.94
C PHE A 184 -15.15 7.39 25.39
N ASN A 185 -16.40 7.82 25.55
CA ASN A 185 -16.92 8.38 26.80
C ASN A 185 -17.30 7.37 27.91
N HIS A 186 -16.69 6.18 27.94
CA HIS A 186 -17.00 5.06 28.86
C HIS A 186 -18.45 4.56 28.89
N LYS A 187 -19.34 5.05 28.00
CA LYS A 187 -20.75 4.62 27.93
C LYS A 187 -21.02 3.65 26.78
N ARG A 188 -20.16 3.66 25.76
CA ARG A 188 -20.28 2.79 24.58
C ARG A 188 -19.47 1.51 24.81
N HIS A 189 -20.17 0.37 24.79
CA HIS A 189 -19.61 -0.94 25.07
C HIS A 189 -19.86 -1.90 23.91
N ASN A 190 -18.91 -2.81 23.70
CA ASN A 190 -19.04 -3.97 22.84
C ASN A 190 -19.98 -5.03 23.47
N PRO A 191 -20.47 -6.03 22.70
CA PRO A 191 -21.35 -7.08 23.21
C PRO A 191 -20.77 -7.93 24.35
N ASN A 192 -19.44 -7.90 24.56
CA ASN A 192 -18.76 -8.56 25.68
C ASN A 192 -18.72 -7.71 26.97
N GLY A 193 -19.31 -6.51 26.96
CA GLY A 193 -19.31 -5.58 28.10
C GLY A 193 -18.05 -4.72 28.24
N CYS A 194 -17.03 -4.90 27.39
CA CYS A 194 -15.86 -4.01 27.36
C CYS A 194 -16.17 -2.71 26.61
N GLU A 195 -15.57 -1.60 27.01
CA GLU A 195 -15.66 -0.33 26.26
C GLU A 195 -15.18 -0.47 24.81
N ILE A 196 -15.74 0.33 23.91
CA ILE A 196 -15.19 0.45 22.54
C ILE A 196 -13.82 1.14 22.58
N LYS A 197 -12.90 0.71 21.70
CA LYS A 197 -11.55 1.28 21.56
C LYS A 197 -11.32 1.73 20.11
N GLY A 198 -10.36 2.63 19.92
CA GLY A 198 -9.87 3.04 18.60
C GLY A 198 -8.35 2.84 18.49
N THR A 199 -7.85 2.99 17.27
CA THR A 199 -6.41 2.95 16.94
C THR A 199 -5.99 4.34 16.45
N PHE A 200 -4.91 4.88 17.01
CA PHE A 200 -4.38 6.19 16.67
C PHE A 200 -3.03 6.03 15.96
N PHE A 201 -2.97 6.37 14.66
CA PHE A 201 -1.72 6.44 13.90
C PHE A 201 -1.14 7.83 14.07
N VAL A 202 -0.27 7.98 15.07
CA VAL A 202 0.18 9.29 15.55
C VAL A 202 1.35 9.79 14.72
N SER A 203 1.34 11.09 14.37
CA SER A 203 2.50 11.81 13.84
C SER A 203 3.14 12.76 14.87
N HIS A 204 4.41 13.11 14.69
CA HIS A 204 5.15 13.90 15.68
C HIS A 204 4.72 15.38 15.73
N GLU A 205 4.62 16.04 14.57
CA GLU A 205 4.44 17.49 14.50
C GLU A 205 3.13 17.93 15.17
N TYR A 206 3.18 18.92 16.07
CA TYR A 206 2.03 19.43 16.84
C TYR A 206 1.32 18.41 17.76
N SER A 207 1.89 17.24 18.03
CA SER A 207 1.31 16.26 18.97
C SER A 207 1.57 16.61 20.44
N ASN A 208 0.55 16.41 21.28
CA ASN A 208 0.62 16.50 22.74
C ASN A 208 0.78 15.09 23.33
N TYR A 209 2.00 14.76 23.74
CA TYR A 209 2.35 13.43 24.23
C TYR A 209 1.68 13.04 25.55
N HIS A 210 1.24 14.00 26.37
CA HIS A 210 0.44 13.70 27.56
C HIS A 210 -0.95 13.17 27.19
N MET A 211 -1.58 13.74 26.15
CA MET A 211 -2.86 13.25 25.62
C MET A 211 -2.72 11.88 24.96
N ILE A 212 -1.61 11.64 24.25
CA ILE A 212 -1.31 10.32 23.66
C ILE A 212 -1.10 9.25 24.75
N GLN A 213 -0.41 9.61 25.83
CA GLN A 213 -0.25 8.76 27.01
C GLN A 213 -1.60 8.44 27.67
N GLU A 214 -2.50 9.41 27.79
CA GLU A 214 -3.84 9.21 28.37
C GLU A 214 -4.68 8.26 27.50
N LEU A 215 -4.68 8.42 26.16
CA LEU A 215 -5.34 7.47 25.24
C LEU A 215 -4.80 6.03 25.38
N ALA A 216 -3.48 5.88 25.47
CA ALA A 216 -2.85 4.57 25.67
C ALA A 216 -3.21 3.97 27.03
N HIS A 217 -3.25 4.79 28.09
CA HIS A 217 -3.65 4.38 29.43
C HIS A 217 -5.13 3.94 29.50
N GLU A 218 -6.01 4.61 28.75
CA GLU A 218 -7.40 4.22 28.54
C GLU A 218 -7.53 2.94 27.68
N GLY A 219 -6.43 2.35 27.20
CA GLY A 219 -6.41 1.09 26.45
C GLY A 219 -6.77 1.24 24.98
N HIS A 220 -6.61 2.43 24.40
CA HIS A 220 -6.59 2.62 22.95
C HIS A 220 -5.24 2.18 22.36
N GLU A 221 -5.26 1.71 21.12
CA GLU A 221 -4.04 1.34 20.42
C GLU A 221 -3.33 2.60 19.90
N VAL A 222 -2.03 2.69 20.12
CA VAL A 222 -1.17 3.74 19.58
C VAL A 222 -0.18 3.12 18.61
N ALA A 223 -0.26 3.56 17.35
CA ALA A 223 0.55 3.13 16.22
C ALA A 223 1.31 4.33 15.63
N VAL A 224 2.32 4.07 14.79
CA VAL A 224 3.08 5.16 14.13
C VAL A 224 2.44 5.55 12.81
N GLU A 225 2.36 6.85 12.54
CA GLU A 225 2.28 7.35 11.16
C GLU A 225 3.69 7.69 10.66
N THR A 226 4.21 8.87 10.98
CA THR A 226 5.60 9.31 10.67
C THR A 226 6.03 10.43 11.61
N ILE A 227 7.29 10.85 11.60
CA ILE A 227 7.71 12.08 12.28
C ILE A 227 7.25 13.30 11.47
N SER A 228 7.63 13.37 10.19
CA SER A 228 7.54 14.60 9.39
C SER A 228 6.33 14.69 8.46
N GLN A 229 5.58 13.59 8.28
CA GLN A 229 4.57 13.46 7.22
C GLN A 229 5.07 13.89 5.82
N GLN A 230 6.38 13.72 5.54
CA GLN A 230 6.97 14.19 4.28
C GLN A 230 6.32 13.53 3.04
N SER A 231 5.99 14.35 2.05
CA SER A 231 5.54 13.88 0.74
C SER A 231 6.69 13.24 -0.03
N GLY A 232 6.46 12.09 -0.66
CA GLY A 232 7.47 11.38 -1.44
C GLY A 232 8.22 10.30 -0.65
N LEU A 233 7.87 10.04 0.62
CA LEU A 233 8.44 8.95 1.43
C LEU A 233 8.32 7.60 0.73
N GLU A 234 7.28 7.39 -0.09
CA GLU A 234 7.05 6.19 -0.89
C GLU A 234 8.17 5.88 -1.91
N ASN A 235 9.03 6.86 -2.20
CA ASN A 235 10.18 6.74 -3.10
C ASN A 235 11.54 6.87 -2.39
N LYS A 236 11.56 6.90 -1.04
CA LYS A 236 12.78 7.04 -0.23
C LYS A 236 13.45 5.70 0.08
N GLY A 237 14.70 5.78 0.54
CA GLY A 237 15.50 4.63 0.93
C GLY A 237 15.12 4.07 2.30
N TYR A 238 15.76 2.96 2.63
CA TYR A 238 15.58 2.25 3.90
C TYR A 238 15.88 3.16 5.10
N GLU A 239 16.94 3.98 5.03
CA GLU A 239 17.36 4.85 6.13
C GLU A 239 16.29 5.90 6.46
N GLU A 240 15.63 6.50 5.47
CA GLU A 240 14.51 7.41 5.72
C GLU A 240 13.29 6.71 6.30
N TRP A 241 12.95 5.49 5.84
CA TRP A 241 11.85 4.71 6.42
C TRP A 241 12.11 4.33 7.88
N VAL A 242 13.35 3.98 8.23
CA VAL A 242 13.76 3.75 9.62
C VAL A 242 13.65 5.05 10.44
N ALA A 243 14.17 6.16 9.92
CA ALA A 243 14.14 7.45 10.61
C ALA A 243 12.71 7.92 10.90
N GLU A 244 11.78 7.75 9.97
CA GLU A 244 10.37 8.13 10.16
C GLU A 244 9.61 7.15 11.07
N MET A 245 9.64 5.84 10.78
CA MET A 245 8.81 4.85 11.47
C MET A 245 9.38 4.46 12.84
N VAL A 246 10.65 4.05 12.88
CA VAL A 246 11.30 3.64 14.13
C VAL A 246 11.57 4.87 15.01
N GLY A 247 11.95 6.00 14.39
CA GLY A 247 12.10 7.26 15.10
C GLY A 247 10.80 7.72 15.76
N MET A 248 9.64 7.66 15.10
CA MET A 248 8.36 8.02 15.74
C MET A 248 8.01 7.08 16.91
N ARG A 249 8.28 5.77 16.78
CA ARG A 249 8.11 4.82 17.89
C ARG A 249 9.03 5.11 19.07
N ASP A 250 10.26 5.55 18.80
CA ASP A 250 11.20 5.97 19.83
C ASP A 250 10.77 7.27 20.51
N ILE A 251 10.18 8.22 19.78
CA ILE A 251 9.61 9.44 20.36
C ILE A 251 8.42 9.10 21.26
N LEU A 252 7.51 8.23 20.83
CA LEU A 252 6.38 7.75 21.66
C LEU A 252 6.86 7.12 22.97
N LYS A 253 7.95 6.34 22.93
CA LYS A 253 8.56 5.77 24.14
C LYS A 253 9.04 6.85 25.11
N HIS A 254 9.79 7.83 24.63
CA HIS A 254 10.43 8.82 25.51
C HIS A 254 9.48 9.94 25.97
N LEU A 255 8.49 10.31 25.15
CA LEU A 255 7.60 11.46 25.43
C LEU A 255 6.22 11.06 25.96
N ALA A 256 5.67 9.91 25.58
CA ALA A 256 4.39 9.39 26.08
C ALA A 256 4.53 8.17 27.01
N ASN A 257 5.75 7.68 27.27
CA ASN A 257 6.03 6.54 28.15
C ASN A 257 5.28 5.24 27.74
N ILE A 258 5.12 5.01 26.44
CA ILE A 258 4.53 3.79 25.85
C ILE A 258 5.67 2.83 25.46
N SER A 259 5.56 1.53 25.76
CA SER A 259 6.63 0.59 25.39
C SER A 259 6.74 0.44 23.86
N LYS A 260 7.96 0.27 23.35
CA LYS A 260 8.17 -0.08 21.92
C LYS A 260 7.47 -1.40 21.53
N SER A 261 7.24 -2.29 22.50
CA SER A 261 6.53 -3.55 22.31
C SER A 261 5.01 -3.41 22.21
N GLU A 262 4.45 -2.25 22.57
CA GLU A 262 3.02 -1.93 22.46
C GLU A 262 2.72 -1.18 21.16
N VAL A 263 3.67 -0.39 20.66
CA VAL A 263 3.59 0.33 19.39
C VAL A 263 4.00 -0.59 18.24
N VAL A 264 3.04 -1.38 17.76
CA VAL A 264 3.26 -2.48 16.79
C VAL A 264 2.65 -2.25 15.41
N GLY A 265 1.78 -1.26 15.25
CA GLY A 265 1.20 -0.89 13.96
C GLY A 265 1.93 0.27 13.27
N MET A 266 1.89 0.31 11.94
CA MET A 266 2.27 1.50 11.16
C MET A 266 1.25 1.86 10.07
N ARG A 267 1.26 3.13 9.65
CA ARG A 267 0.54 3.65 8.48
C ARG A 267 1.38 4.71 7.77
N ALA A 268 1.62 4.54 6.48
CA ALA A 268 2.37 5.45 5.63
C ALA A 268 1.60 6.75 5.41
N PRO A 269 2.29 7.90 5.32
CA PRO A 269 1.65 9.19 5.17
C PRO A 269 0.92 9.25 3.82
N PHE A 270 -0.27 9.87 3.82
CA PHE A 270 -1.15 9.96 2.64
C PHE A 270 -1.56 8.60 2.03
N LEU A 271 -1.47 7.49 2.78
CA LEU A 271 -1.72 6.12 2.32
C LEU A 271 -0.85 5.73 1.11
N LYS A 272 0.41 6.16 1.10
CA LYS A 272 1.38 5.83 0.06
C LYS A 272 2.47 4.88 0.57
N PRO A 273 2.32 3.55 0.40
CA PRO A 273 3.28 2.59 0.93
C PRO A 273 4.62 2.59 0.19
N GLY A 274 5.71 2.41 0.94
CA GLY A 274 7.11 2.41 0.46
C GLY A 274 7.58 1.12 -0.20
N ARG A 275 6.66 0.31 -0.75
CA ARG A 275 6.97 -0.99 -1.38
C ARG A 275 7.81 -1.88 -0.42
N ASN A 276 8.67 -2.76 -0.95
CA ASN A 276 9.50 -3.67 -0.15
C ASN A 276 10.37 -2.93 0.89
N THR A 277 10.75 -1.66 0.66
CA THR A 277 11.51 -0.85 1.63
C THR A 277 10.75 -0.70 2.96
N GLN A 278 9.45 -0.38 2.89
CA GLN A 278 8.60 -0.27 4.07
C GLN A 278 8.45 -1.62 4.79
N TYR A 279 8.19 -2.70 4.05
CA TYR A 279 7.99 -4.02 4.65
C TYR A 279 9.27 -4.62 5.25
N LYS A 280 10.44 -4.28 4.69
CA LYS A 280 11.73 -4.60 5.32
C LYS A 280 11.89 -3.91 6.68
N VAL A 281 11.49 -2.64 6.79
CA VAL A 281 11.48 -1.91 8.08
C VAL A 281 10.40 -2.45 9.03
N LEU A 282 9.26 -2.94 8.52
CA LEU A 282 8.24 -3.64 9.32
C LEU A 282 8.87 -4.84 10.04
N GLU A 283 9.49 -5.72 9.26
CA GLU A 283 10.04 -7.00 9.71
C GLU A 283 11.24 -6.83 10.64
N GLU A 284 12.30 -6.14 10.20
CA GLU A 284 13.56 -6.03 10.95
C GLU A 284 13.39 -5.32 12.30
N PHE A 285 12.39 -4.44 12.43
CA PHE A 285 12.10 -3.70 13.67
C PHE A 285 10.88 -4.23 14.43
N GLY A 286 10.33 -5.39 14.06
CA GLY A 286 9.29 -6.08 14.83
C GLY A 286 7.99 -5.28 14.96
N PHE A 287 7.61 -4.54 13.92
CA PHE A 287 6.21 -4.13 13.76
C PHE A 287 5.38 -5.37 13.34
N ILE A 288 4.12 -5.43 13.74
CA ILE A 288 3.23 -6.60 13.52
C ILE A 288 2.36 -6.40 12.28
N TYR A 289 2.01 -5.17 11.92
CA TYR A 289 1.15 -4.90 10.77
C TYR A 289 1.36 -3.51 10.17
N ASP A 290 1.02 -3.42 8.89
CA ASP A 290 0.83 -2.17 8.14
C ASP A 290 -0.66 -1.92 7.89
N SER A 291 -1.06 -0.65 7.81
CA SER A 291 -2.40 -0.21 7.44
C SER A 291 -2.37 0.89 6.36
N SER A 292 -1.49 0.76 5.37
CA SER A 292 -1.28 1.73 4.29
C SER A 292 -1.93 1.33 2.96
N ILE A 293 -2.01 0.03 2.67
CA ILE A 293 -2.54 -0.46 1.39
C ILE A 293 -4.06 -0.30 1.33
N GLY A 294 -4.53 0.52 0.38
CA GLY A 294 -5.92 0.56 -0.04
C GLY A 294 -6.26 -0.57 -1.01
N VAL A 295 -7.42 -1.19 -0.82
CA VAL A 295 -8.02 -2.16 -1.76
C VAL A 295 -9.15 -1.44 -2.53
N PRO A 296 -9.33 -1.66 -3.85
CA PRO A 296 -10.47 -1.11 -4.59
C PRO A 296 -11.82 -1.58 -4.00
N ALA A 297 -12.90 -0.87 -4.29
CA ALA A 297 -14.24 -1.28 -3.88
C ALA A 297 -14.62 -2.62 -4.55
N LEU A 298 -14.85 -3.65 -3.72
CA LEU A 298 -15.23 -4.99 -4.13
C LEU A 298 -16.59 -5.38 -3.52
N PRO A 299 -17.38 -6.26 -4.17
CA PRO A 299 -18.66 -6.74 -3.61
C PRO A 299 -18.51 -7.50 -2.30
N ILE A 300 -17.37 -8.15 -2.09
CA ILE A 300 -16.97 -8.81 -0.83
C ILE A 300 -15.66 -8.14 -0.40
N PRO A 301 -15.56 -7.62 0.84
CA PRO A 301 -14.35 -6.97 1.32
C PRO A 301 -13.22 -7.98 1.53
N VAL A 302 -11.98 -7.48 1.47
CA VAL A 302 -10.77 -8.27 1.68
C VAL A 302 -10.41 -8.33 3.17
N TRP A 303 -10.03 -9.52 3.62
CA TRP A 303 -9.50 -9.77 4.95
C TRP A 303 -8.02 -9.37 5.08
N PRO A 304 -7.53 -9.02 6.29
CA PRO A 304 -6.11 -8.83 6.52
C PRO A 304 -5.33 -10.09 6.14
N TYR A 305 -4.14 -9.92 5.57
CA TYR A 305 -3.31 -11.01 5.06
C TYR A 305 -1.83 -10.78 5.40
N THR A 306 -1.03 -11.83 5.21
CA THR A 306 0.43 -11.87 5.29
C THR A 306 1.00 -12.31 3.94
#